data_AF-A0A7W0GC82-F1
#
_entry.id   AF-A0A7W0GC82-F1
#
_cell.length_a   1.000
_cell.length_b   1.000
_cell.length_c   1.000
_cell.angle_alpha   90.00
_cell.angle_beta   90.00
_cell.angle_gamma   90.00
#
_symmetry.space_group_name_H-M   'P 1'
#
loop_
_entity.id
_entity.type
_entity.pdbx_description
1 polymer ?
#
loop_
_entity_poly.entity_id
_entity_poly.type
_entity_poly.pdbx_seq_one_letter_code
_entity_poly.pdbx_strand_id
1 'polypeptide(L)'
;MVAGAALWLIVAIRRPAPPRRGLVVIGLTLGGVCYATQSALYFAALPYNGPSLTTLLLYTFPVVVFVVSLARGREQVTRMRVAALALALGGVAAVLLGTGSGTLHPVGVALGLATALAYSAYILIGESVDQGLDRILLGALVCTGAAVTYAVVNVGSGGSTFDFRLEGWFWAGTLGLVATAFALTTFFAGMRLVGAATASIVSCAEPVATVLIGVSLFGDRLGAVQLVGAFSVVVAVVLLQRRSPSGATGTAGSSPSNQRGPTPRRAARSPEL
;
A
#
# COMPACT_ATOMS: atom_id res chain seq x y z
N MET A 1 -4.35 -11.07 -14.10
CA MET A 1 -5.55 -11.93 -14.30
C MET A 1 -5.67 -13.01 -13.23
N VAL A 2 -4.67 -13.88 -13.04
CA VAL A 2 -4.70 -14.98 -12.06
C VAL A 2 -5.05 -14.53 -10.62
N ALA A 3 -4.35 -13.51 -10.11
CA ALA A 3 -4.63 -12.95 -8.78
C ALA A 3 -6.07 -12.44 -8.65
N GLY A 4 -6.58 -11.73 -9.68
CA GLY A 4 -7.95 -11.23 -9.71
C GLY A 4 -8.97 -12.36 -9.62
N ALA A 5 -8.80 -13.43 -10.40
CA ALA A 5 -9.69 -14.59 -10.35
C ALA A 5 -9.70 -15.26 -8.97
N ALA A 6 -8.52 -15.45 -8.37
CA ALA A 6 -8.40 -16.01 -7.02
C ALA A 6 -9.06 -15.12 -5.95
N LEU A 7 -8.87 -13.80 -6.01
CA LEU A 7 -9.50 -12.87 -5.08
C LEU A 7 -11.02 -12.82 -5.27
N TRP A 8 -11.51 -12.87 -6.51
CA TRP A 8 -12.96 -12.95 -6.79
C TRP A 8 -13.57 -14.26 -6.28
N LEU A 9 -12.86 -15.38 -6.36
CA LEU A 9 -13.30 -16.64 -5.75
C LEU A 9 -13.45 -16.48 -4.22
N ILE A 10 -12.49 -15.82 -3.57
CA ILE A 10 -12.56 -15.55 -2.12
C ILE A 10 -13.70 -14.59 -1.79
N VAL A 11 -13.93 -13.57 -2.60
CA VAL A 11 -15.09 -12.66 -2.46
C VAL A 11 -16.41 -13.43 -2.60
N ALA A 12 -16.51 -14.36 -3.56
CA ALA A 12 -17.70 -15.18 -3.75
C ALA A 12 -17.99 -16.11 -2.56
N ILE A 13 -16.94 -16.61 -1.90
CA ILE A 13 -17.05 -17.42 -0.68
C ILE A 13 -17.44 -16.54 0.53
N ARG A 14 -16.80 -15.39 0.70
CA ARG A 14 -17.01 -14.51 1.88
C ARG A 14 -18.28 -13.66 1.81
N ARG A 15 -18.82 -13.46 0.61
CA ARG A 15 -20.03 -12.66 0.32
C ARG A 15 -20.08 -11.34 1.10
N PRO A 16 -19.08 -10.46 0.96
CA PRO A 16 -19.13 -9.13 1.57
C PRO A 16 -20.31 -8.32 1.02
N ALA A 17 -20.76 -7.31 1.77
CA ALA A 17 -21.82 -6.42 1.34
C ALA A 17 -21.48 -5.79 -0.03
N PRO A 18 -22.47 -5.67 -0.94
CA PRO A 18 -22.21 -5.17 -2.29
C PRO A 18 -21.68 -3.73 -2.25
N PRO A 19 -20.63 -3.43 -3.02
CA PRO A 19 -20.06 -2.09 -3.09
C PRO A 19 -21.04 -1.11 -3.74
N ARG A 20 -21.01 0.16 -3.31
CA ARG A 20 -21.64 1.24 -4.07
C ARG A 20 -20.97 1.35 -5.44
N ARG A 21 -21.75 1.66 -6.50
CA ARG A 21 -21.24 1.77 -7.88
C ARG A 21 -20.02 2.69 -8.00
N GLY A 22 -20.01 3.81 -7.28
CA GLY A 22 -18.86 4.72 -7.24
C GLY A 22 -17.57 4.05 -6.74
N LEU A 23 -17.65 3.20 -5.71
CA LEU A 23 -16.50 2.48 -5.15
C LEU A 23 -15.96 1.43 -6.12
N VAL A 24 -16.84 0.80 -6.91
CA VAL A 24 -16.43 -0.14 -7.98
C VAL A 24 -15.61 0.59 -9.03
N VAL A 25 -16.11 1.72 -9.53
CA VAL A 25 -15.40 2.53 -10.52
C VAL A 25 -14.05 2.97 -9.97
N ILE A 26 -14.01 3.47 -8.74
CA ILE A 26 -12.75 3.90 -8.12
C ILE A 26 -11.76 2.74 -7.98
N GLY A 27 -12.19 1.57 -7.50
CA GLY A 27 -11.32 0.39 -7.39
C GLY A 27 -10.75 -0.06 -8.74
N LEU A 28 -11.59 -0.06 -9.78
CA LEU A 28 -11.17 -0.37 -11.15
C LEU A 28 -10.20 0.67 -11.70
N THR A 29 -10.45 1.97 -11.49
CA THR A 29 -9.57 3.06 -11.94
C THR A 29 -8.24 3.06 -11.19
N LEU A 30 -8.25 2.83 -9.88
CA LEU A 30 -7.05 2.67 -9.07
C LEU A 30 -6.18 1.52 -9.57
N GLY A 31 -6.80 0.39 -9.90
CA GLY A 31 -6.13 -0.75 -10.53
C GLY A 31 -5.61 -0.45 -11.92
N GLY A 32 -6.48 0.06 -12.78
CA GLY A 32 -6.19 0.25 -14.19
C GLY A 32 -5.19 1.37 -14.48
N VAL A 33 -5.16 2.41 -13.65
CA VAL A 33 -4.25 3.55 -13.84
C VAL A 33 -3.08 3.43 -12.90
N CYS A 34 -3.30 3.54 -11.59
CA CYS A 34 -2.19 3.68 -10.65
C CYS A 34 -1.41 2.38 -10.47
N TYR A 35 -2.09 1.27 -10.18
CA TYR A 35 -1.44 -0.03 -9.95
C TYR A 35 -0.76 -0.56 -11.22
N ALA A 36 -1.43 -0.48 -12.38
CA ALA A 36 -0.84 -0.90 -13.66
C ALA A 36 0.37 -0.04 -14.04
N THR A 37 0.30 1.28 -13.88
CA THR A 37 1.45 2.19 -14.16
C THR A 37 2.60 1.88 -13.22
N GLN A 38 2.34 1.77 -11.92
CA GLN A 38 3.33 1.45 -10.90
C GLN A 38 4.00 0.10 -11.19
N SER A 39 3.23 -0.94 -11.43
CA SER A 39 3.77 -2.27 -11.76
C SER A 39 4.60 -2.23 -13.05
N ALA A 40 4.13 -1.54 -14.10
CA ALA A 40 4.87 -1.43 -15.36
C ALA A 40 6.23 -0.73 -15.18
N LEU A 41 6.26 0.39 -14.44
CA LEU A 41 7.49 1.12 -14.15
C LEU A 41 8.45 0.29 -13.29
N TYR A 42 7.94 -0.47 -12.32
CA TYR A 42 8.74 -1.34 -11.46
C TYR A 42 9.41 -2.43 -12.29
N PHE A 43 8.65 -3.17 -13.09
CA PHE A 43 9.20 -4.23 -13.95
C PHE A 43 10.14 -3.69 -15.02
N ALA A 44 9.89 -2.48 -15.54
CA ALA A 44 10.81 -1.82 -16.45
C ALA A 44 12.14 -1.40 -15.80
N ALA A 45 12.16 -1.17 -14.48
CA ALA A 45 13.37 -0.81 -13.75
C ALA A 45 14.27 -2.02 -13.41
N LEU A 46 13.68 -3.21 -13.24
CA LEU A 46 14.39 -4.42 -12.80
C LEU A 46 15.61 -4.79 -13.66
N PRO A 47 15.56 -4.78 -15.01
CA PRO A 47 16.72 -5.15 -15.84
C PRO A 47 17.92 -4.21 -15.68
N TYR A 48 17.69 -2.99 -15.19
CA TYR A 48 18.71 -1.95 -15.07
C TYR A 48 19.46 -1.99 -13.74
N ASN A 49 18.74 -2.21 -12.63
CA ASN A 49 19.29 -2.06 -11.28
C ASN A 49 19.09 -3.29 -10.38
N GLY A 50 18.42 -4.33 -10.87
CA GLY A 50 18.10 -5.51 -10.07
C GLY A 50 16.99 -5.26 -9.04
N PRO A 51 16.51 -6.34 -8.39
CA PRO A 51 15.38 -6.28 -7.45
C PRO A 51 15.68 -5.49 -6.18
N SER A 52 16.89 -5.58 -5.62
CA SER A 52 17.24 -4.89 -4.36
C SER A 52 17.11 -3.38 -4.51
N LEU A 53 17.81 -2.80 -5.48
CA LEU A 53 17.84 -1.35 -5.69
C LEU A 53 16.49 -0.81 -6.15
N THR A 54 15.81 -1.53 -7.05
CA THR A 54 14.47 -1.14 -7.51
C THR A 54 13.47 -1.07 -6.35
N THR A 55 13.52 -2.05 -5.44
CA THR A 55 12.70 -2.07 -4.24
C THR A 55 13.04 -0.91 -3.31
N LEU A 56 14.32 -0.65 -3.04
CA LEU A 56 14.72 0.47 -2.18
C LEU A 56 14.23 1.82 -2.70
N LEU A 57 14.31 2.04 -4.01
CA LEU A 57 13.76 3.24 -4.65
C LEU A 57 12.24 3.32 -4.48
N LEU A 58 11.53 2.21 -4.68
CA LEU A 58 10.09 2.12 -4.41
C LEU A 58 9.75 2.52 -2.97
N TYR A 59 10.53 2.06 -1.98
CA TYR A 59 10.34 2.38 -0.55
C TYR A 59 10.54 3.87 -0.20
N THR A 60 10.85 4.72 -1.17
CA THR A 60 10.75 6.18 -1.02
C THR A 60 9.28 6.66 -1.02
N PHE A 61 8.32 5.83 -1.46
CA PHE A 61 6.89 6.20 -1.51
C PHE A 61 6.32 6.75 -0.17
N PRO A 62 6.66 6.24 1.04
CA PRO A 62 6.08 6.74 2.28
C PRO A 62 6.48 8.19 2.56
N VAL A 63 7.67 8.59 2.09
CA VAL A 63 8.12 9.99 2.16
C VAL A 63 7.22 10.87 1.30
N VAL A 64 6.96 10.46 0.06
CA VAL A 64 6.09 11.20 -0.86
C VAL A 64 4.67 11.30 -0.30
N VAL A 65 4.11 10.18 0.20
CA VAL A 65 2.82 10.15 0.87
C VAL A 65 2.79 11.11 2.06
N PHE A 66 3.81 11.09 2.92
CA PHE A 66 3.90 11.98 4.08
C PHE A 66 3.95 13.46 3.68
N VAL A 67 4.78 13.82 2.71
CA VAL A 67 4.90 15.20 2.20
C VAL A 67 3.58 15.69 1.62
N VAL A 68 2.89 14.86 0.82
CA VAL A 68 1.59 15.25 0.24
C VAL A 68 0.50 15.34 1.32
N SER A 69 0.49 14.42 2.29
CA SER A 69 -0.46 14.48 3.42
C SER A 69 -0.23 15.71 4.29
N LEU A 70 1.03 16.09 4.51
CA LEU A 70 1.37 17.33 5.20
C LEU A 70 0.91 18.57 4.41
N ALA A 71 1.16 18.62 3.10
CA ALA A 71 0.71 19.71 2.23
C ALA A 71 -0.82 19.84 2.17
N ARG A 72 -1.55 18.73 2.36
CA ARG A 72 -3.01 18.69 2.47
C ARG A 72 -3.54 19.00 3.87
N GLY A 73 -2.66 19.31 4.83
CA GLY A 73 -3.03 19.59 6.22
C GLY A 73 -3.57 18.38 7.00
N ARG A 74 -3.35 17.17 6.50
CA ARG A 74 -3.83 15.92 7.14
C ARG A 74 -2.90 15.39 8.22
N GLU A 75 -1.68 15.92 8.29
CA GLU A 75 -0.63 15.41 9.16
C GLU A 75 0.11 16.55 9.86
N GLN A 76 0.48 16.34 11.13
CA GLN A 76 1.22 17.33 11.91
C GLN A 76 2.74 17.21 11.72
N VAL A 77 3.42 18.34 11.59
CA VAL A 77 4.89 18.37 11.61
C VAL A 77 5.39 18.14 13.03
N THR A 78 6.04 17.01 13.26
CA THR A 78 6.77 16.78 14.51
C THR A 78 8.27 16.74 14.21
N ARG A 79 9.10 17.08 15.21
CA ARG A 79 10.57 17.02 15.07
C ARG A 79 11.05 15.62 14.63
N MET A 80 10.39 14.58 15.15
CA MET A 80 10.65 13.18 14.76
C MET A 80 10.37 12.94 13.27
N ARG A 81 9.24 13.46 12.75
CA ARG A 81 8.86 13.29 11.34
C ARG A 81 9.75 14.07 10.39
N VAL A 82 10.18 15.26 10.78
CA VAL A 82 11.18 16.04 10.01
C VAL A 82 12.52 15.31 9.99
N ALA A 83 12.97 14.77 11.12
CA ALA A 83 14.19 13.98 11.19
C ALA A 83 14.09 12.70 10.34
N ALA A 84 12.96 12.00 10.38
CA ALA A 84 12.72 10.84 9.53
C ALA A 84 12.70 11.20 8.04
N LEU A 85 12.08 12.33 7.67
CA LEU A 85 12.09 12.83 6.30
C LEU A 85 13.52 13.15 5.82
N ALA A 86 14.30 13.85 6.64
CA ALA A 86 15.69 14.15 6.34
C ALA A 86 16.53 12.87 6.22
N LEU A 87 16.30 11.88 7.09
CA LEU A 87 16.97 10.58 7.05
C LEU A 87 16.63 9.81 5.77
N ALA A 88 15.37 9.83 5.33
CA ALA A 88 14.97 9.18 4.10
C ALA A 88 15.58 9.87 2.87
N LEU A 89 15.54 11.20 2.80
CA LEU A 89 16.14 11.96 1.71
C LEU A 89 17.66 11.75 1.65
N GLY A 90 18.34 11.76 2.80
CA GLY A 90 19.75 11.43 2.91
C GLY A 90 20.04 9.99 2.49
N GLY A 91 19.17 9.04 2.87
CA GLY A 91 19.28 7.64 2.48
C GLY A 91 19.14 7.43 0.97
N VAL A 92 18.13 8.05 0.35
CA VAL A 92 17.96 8.06 -1.11
C VAL A 92 19.17 8.70 -1.78
N ALA A 93 19.63 9.85 -1.30
CA ALA A 93 20.83 10.51 -1.82
C ALA A 93 22.06 9.59 -1.72
N ALA A 94 22.25 8.88 -0.61
CA ALA A 94 23.35 7.91 -0.46
C ALA A 94 23.24 6.76 -1.47
N VAL A 95 22.04 6.20 -1.66
CA VAL A 95 21.81 5.17 -2.71
C VAL A 95 22.17 5.73 -4.09
N LEU A 96 21.77 6.97 -4.39
CA LEU A 96 22.08 7.64 -5.66
C LEU A 96 23.55 8.00 -5.83
N LEU A 97 24.27 8.36 -4.76
CA LEU A 97 25.72 8.66 -4.82
C LEU A 97 26.54 7.39 -5.08
N GLY A 98 26.00 6.21 -4.75
CA GLY A 98 26.53 4.92 -5.21
C GLY A 98 26.47 4.70 -6.73
N THR A 99 26.00 5.67 -7.53
CA THR A 99 26.07 5.63 -9.00
C THR A 99 27.49 5.83 -9.53
N GLY A 100 28.33 6.57 -8.80
CA GLY A 100 29.71 6.88 -9.22
C GLY A 100 30.63 5.66 -9.33
N SER A 101 30.26 4.52 -8.72
CA SER A 101 31.00 3.25 -8.81
C SER A 101 30.65 2.40 -10.05
N GLY A 102 29.80 2.90 -10.98
CA GLY A 102 29.38 2.16 -12.17
C GLY A 102 28.34 1.06 -11.92
N THR A 103 27.78 1.01 -10.70
CA THR A 103 26.87 -0.03 -10.22
C THR A 103 25.38 0.32 -10.37
N LEU A 104 25.03 1.52 -10.83
CA LEU A 104 23.65 1.97 -10.99
C LEU A 104 23.41 2.59 -12.35
N HIS A 105 22.31 2.19 -12.97
CA HIS A 105 21.87 2.71 -14.24
C HIS A 105 20.85 3.86 -14.03
N PRO A 106 21.09 5.07 -14.56
CA PRO A 106 20.23 6.24 -14.34
C PRO A 106 18.77 6.04 -14.77
N VAL A 107 18.55 5.29 -15.86
CA VAL A 107 17.18 4.99 -16.33
C VAL A 107 16.43 4.13 -15.31
N GLY A 108 17.08 3.12 -14.73
CA GLY A 108 16.46 2.30 -13.70
C GLY A 108 16.15 3.10 -12.43
N VAL A 109 16.98 4.10 -12.13
CA VAL A 109 16.73 5.04 -11.02
C VAL A 109 15.47 5.86 -11.29
N ALA A 110 15.39 6.48 -12.46
CA ALA A 110 14.23 7.29 -12.85
C ALA A 110 12.94 6.47 -12.83
N LEU A 111 12.97 5.23 -13.37
CA LEU A 111 11.84 4.31 -13.35
C LEU A 111 11.46 3.87 -11.93
N GLY A 112 12.44 3.58 -11.07
CA GLY A 112 12.20 3.22 -9.66
C GLY A 112 11.56 4.37 -8.86
N LEU A 113 12.04 5.60 -9.05
CA LEU A 113 11.43 6.79 -8.42
C LEU A 113 10.03 7.08 -8.99
N ALA A 114 9.83 6.93 -10.30
CA ALA A 114 8.52 7.07 -10.93
C ALA A 114 7.54 6.01 -10.40
N THR A 115 8.02 4.80 -10.13
CA THR A 115 7.26 3.75 -9.46
C THR A 115 6.80 4.20 -8.07
N ALA A 116 7.70 4.77 -7.27
CA ALA A 116 7.37 5.29 -5.94
C ALA A 116 6.30 6.40 -6.00
N LEU A 117 6.37 7.29 -6.99
CA LEU A 117 5.38 8.35 -7.22
C LEU A 117 4.00 7.76 -7.60
N ALA A 118 3.97 6.84 -8.56
CA ALA A 118 2.74 6.17 -8.98
C ALA A 118 2.10 5.38 -7.82
N TYR A 119 2.92 4.72 -7.01
CA TYR A 119 2.46 4.02 -5.82
C TYR A 119 1.91 4.98 -4.75
N SER A 120 2.56 6.13 -4.55
CA SER A 120 2.08 7.15 -3.62
C SER A 120 0.72 7.71 -4.03
N ALA A 121 0.51 7.94 -5.34
CA ALA A 121 -0.79 8.34 -5.87
C ALA A 121 -1.86 7.25 -5.61
N TYR A 122 -1.53 5.98 -5.85
CA TYR A 122 -2.41 4.86 -5.52
C TYR A 122 -2.84 4.87 -4.04
N ILE A 123 -1.90 5.03 -3.11
CA ILE A 123 -2.17 5.07 -1.67
C ILE A 123 -3.03 6.28 -1.30
N LEU A 124 -2.66 7.49 -1.73
CA LEU A 124 -3.35 8.73 -1.38
C LEU A 124 -4.79 8.81 -1.92
N ILE A 125 -5.00 8.30 -3.14
CA ILE A 125 -6.34 8.19 -3.72
C ILE A 125 -7.13 7.12 -2.98
N GLY A 126 -6.54 5.94 -2.73
CA GLY A 126 -7.17 4.86 -1.99
C GLY A 126 -7.62 5.26 -0.57
N GLU A 127 -6.82 6.08 0.12
CA GLU A 127 -7.16 6.62 1.45
C GLU A 127 -8.31 7.63 1.39
N SER A 128 -8.42 8.41 0.31
CA SER A 128 -9.46 9.45 0.18
C SER A 128 -10.88 8.91 -0.03
N VAL A 129 -11.02 7.61 -0.26
CA VAL A 129 -12.28 6.94 -0.56
C VAL A 129 -12.82 6.36 0.74
N ASP A 130 -14.00 6.80 1.19
CA ASP A 130 -14.62 6.38 2.46
C ASP A 130 -14.76 4.84 2.56
N GLN A 131 -14.03 4.23 3.51
CA GLN A 131 -13.59 2.82 3.48
C GLN A 131 -14.56 1.82 4.10
N GLY A 132 -15.86 1.93 3.82
CA GLY A 132 -16.83 0.86 4.11
C GLY A 132 -16.66 -0.41 3.25
N LEU A 133 -15.56 -0.52 2.49
CA LEU A 133 -15.32 -1.59 1.53
C LEU A 133 -14.42 -2.68 2.12
N ASP A 134 -14.80 -3.94 1.91
CA ASP A 134 -13.94 -5.06 2.27
C ASP A 134 -12.61 -5.00 1.49
N ARG A 135 -11.49 -5.19 2.20
CA ARG A 135 -10.14 -5.05 1.64
C ARG A 135 -9.82 -6.08 0.56
N ILE A 136 -10.41 -7.28 0.65
CA ILE A 136 -10.25 -8.33 -0.38
C ILE A 136 -11.04 -7.94 -1.63
N LEU A 137 -12.25 -7.40 -1.46
CA LEU A 137 -13.04 -6.86 -2.57
C LEU A 137 -12.31 -5.71 -3.28
N LEU A 138 -11.70 -4.78 -2.54
CA LEU A 138 -10.87 -3.73 -3.13
C LEU A 138 -9.69 -4.32 -3.92
N GLY A 139 -8.98 -5.29 -3.35
CA GLY A 139 -7.89 -6.00 -4.03
C GLY A 139 -8.34 -6.71 -5.31
N ALA A 140 -9.52 -7.33 -5.30
CA ALA A 140 -10.11 -7.96 -6.48
C ALA A 140 -10.40 -6.92 -7.58
N LEU A 141 -11.01 -5.79 -7.23
CA LEU A 141 -11.29 -4.69 -8.16
C LEU A 141 -10.01 -4.10 -8.76
N VAL A 142 -9.00 -3.84 -7.92
CA VAL A 142 -7.69 -3.33 -8.36
C VAL A 142 -7.03 -4.33 -9.33
N CYS A 143 -7.02 -5.62 -8.98
CA CYS A 143 -6.46 -6.66 -9.87
C CYS A 143 -7.23 -6.78 -11.19
N THR A 144 -8.55 -6.61 -11.17
CA THR A 144 -9.38 -6.59 -12.38
C THR A 144 -9.06 -5.38 -13.24
N GLY A 145 -9.01 -4.17 -12.65
CA GLY A 145 -8.65 -2.95 -13.37
C GLY A 145 -7.28 -3.05 -14.03
N ALA A 146 -6.27 -3.51 -13.30
CA ALA A 146 -4.93 -3.72 -13.84
C ALA A 146 -4.92 -4.77 -14.96
N ALA A 147 -5.65 -5.88 -14.80
CA ALA A 147 -5.77 -6.91 -15.82
C ALA A 147 -6.40 -6.38 -17.12
N VAL A 148 -7.43 -5.53 -17.02
CA VAL A 148 -8.06 -4.89 -18.18
C VAL A 148 -7.06 -3.98 -18.89
N THR A 149 -6.35 -3.11 -18.17
CA THR A 149 -5.34 -2.22 -18.76
C THR A 149 -4.27 -3.02 -19.50
N TYR A 150 -3.71 -4.06 -18.88
CA TYR A 150 -2.69 -4.88 -19.55
C TYR A 150 -3.23 -5.66 -20.74
N ALA A 151 -4.50 -6.11 -20.71
CA ALA A 151 -5.12 -6.73 -21.86
C ALA A 151 -5.27 -5.76 -23.03
N VAL A 152 -5.70 -4.51 -22.76
CA VAL A 152 -5.83 -3.46 -23.77
C VAL A 152 -4.47 -3.11 -24.37
N VAL A 153 -3.45 -2.90 -23.53
CA VAL A 153 -2.08 -2.64 -23.98
C VAL A 153 -1.57 -3.80 -24.83
N ASN A 154 -1.77 -5.05 -24.39
CA ASN A 154 -1.35 -6.23 -25.13
C ASN A 154 -1.97 -6.28 -26.53
N VAL A 155 -3.27 -6.05 -26.65
CA VAL A 155 -3.96 -6.01 -27.95
C VAL A 155 -3.44 -4.85 -28.80
N GLY A 156 -3.25 -3.66 -28.21
CA GLY A 156 -2.74 -2.48 -28.91
C GLY A 156 -1.29 -2.60 -29.39
N SER A 157 -0.47 -3.41 -28.73
CA SER A 157 0.93 -3.68 -29.12
C SER A 157 1.10 -4.81 -30.14
N GLY A 158 0.01 -5.25 -30.79
CA GLY A 158 0.03 -6.30 -31.82
C GLY A 158 -0.29 -7.70 -31.30
N GLY A 159 -0.65 -7.84 -30.01
CA GLY A 159 -1.00 -9.10 -29.37
C GLY A 159 0.24 -9.95 -29.05
N SER A 160 0.40 -10.32 -27.78
CA SER A 160 1.37 -11.36 -27.43
C SER A 160 0.88 -12.71 -27.93
N THR A 161 1.75 -13.47 -28.58
CA THR A 161 1.57 -14.91 -28.67
C THR A 161 1.68 -15.44 -27.25
N PHE A 162 0.61 -16.03 -26.71
CA PHE A 162 0.62 -16.70 -25.40
C PHE A 162 1.46 -17.99 -25.41
N ASP A 163 2.52 -18.01 -26.23
CA ASP A 163 3.42 -19.12 -26.49
C ASP A 163 4.52 -19.17 -25.41
N PHE A 164 4.09 -19.03 -24.16
CA PHE A 164 4.98 -19.20 -23.03
C PHE A 164 5.22 -20.69 -22.79
N ARG A 165 6.48 -21.04 -22.57
CA ARG A 165 6.84 -22.38 -22.05
C ARG A 165 6.13 -22.62 -20.71
N LEU A 166 5.95 -23.89 -20.35
CA LEU A 166 5.30 -24.28 -19.09
C LEU A 166 5.88 -23.56 -17.85
N GLU A 167 7.20 -23.31 -17.88
CA GLU A 167 7.91 -22.54 -16.85
C GLU A 167 7.42 -21.08 -16.71
N GLY A 168 7.12 -20.40 -17.83
CA GLY A 168 6.58 -19.04 -17.81
C GLY A 168 5.20 -18.98 -17.16
N TRP A 169 4.34 -19.94 -17.49
CA TRP A 169 3.03 -20.10 -16.85
C TRP A 169 3.15 -20.43 -15.36
N PHE A 170 4.13 -21.25 -14.98
CA PHE A 170 4.41 -21.58 -13.58
C PHE A 170 4.78 -20.33 -12.77
N TRP A 171 5.71 -19.50 -13.26
CA TRP A 171 6.09 -18.25 -12.58
C TRP A 171 4.97 -17.21 -12.57
N ALA A 172 4.24 -17.05 -13.66
CA ALA A 172 3.07 -16.17 -13.71
C ALA A 172 1.97 -16.61 -12.72
N GLY A 173 1.72 -17.91 -12.62
CA GLY A 173 0.80 -18.52 -11.65
C GLY A 173 1.27 -18.28 -10.21
N THR A 174 2.55 -18.48 -9.94
CA THR A 174 3.16 -18.25 -8.62
C THR A 174 3.05 -16.79 -8.18
N LEU A 175 3.36 -15.84 -9.08
CA LEU A 175 3.21 -14.41 -8.80
C LEU A 175 1.74 -14.04 -8.51
N GLY A 176 0.81 -14.58 -9.29
CA GLY A 176 -0.61 -14.30 -9.12
C GLY A 176 -1.23 -14.91 -7.85
N LEU A 177 -0.97 -16.20 -7.61
CA LEU A 177 -1.59 -16.94 -6.52
C LEU A 177 -0.86 -16.75 -5.19
N VAL A 178 0.46 -16.92 -5.19
CA VAL A 178 1.26 -16.91 -3.96
C VAL A 178 1.63 -15.49 -3.58
N ALA A 179 2.32 -14.78 -4.47
CA ALA A 179 2.85 -13.45 -4.14
C ALA A 179 1.75 -12.38 -4.02
N THR A 180 0.59 -12.58 -4.65
CA THR A 180 -0.52 -11.60 -4.60
C THR A 180 -1.70 -12.09 -3.78
N ALA A 181 -2.44 -13.10 -4.24
CA ALA A 181 -3.71 -13.48 -3.59
C ALA A 181 -3.51 -14.05 -2.18
N PHE A 182 -2.59 -15.01 -2.02
CA PHE A 182 -2.26 -15.60 -0.73
C PHE A 182 -1.62 -14.58 0.22
N ALA A 183 -0.64 -13.81 -0.25
CA ALA A 183 0.00 -12.77 0.55
C ALA A 183 -1.00 -11.73 1.07
N LEU A 184 -1.87 -11.18 0.22
CA LEU A 184 -2.88 -10.20 0.64
C LEU A 184 -3.88 -10.78 1.65
N THR A 185 -4.36 -12.00 1.41
CA THR A 185 -5.37 -12.62 2.26
C THR A 185 -4.82 -12.98 3.64
N THR A 186 -3.61 -13.51 3.70
CA THR A 186 -2.91 -13.80 4.96
C THR A 186 -2.48 -12.52 5.68
N PHE A 187 -2.02 -11.49 4.97
CA PHE A 187 -1.71 -10.19 5.55
C PHE A 187 -2.94 -9.56 6.23
N PHE A 188 -4.09 -9.54 5.55
CA PHE A 188 -5.31 -9.01 6.17
C PHE A 188 -5.85 -9.90 7.30
N ALA A 189 -5.67 -11.22 7.22
CA ALA A 189 -6.00 -12.12 8.32
C ALA A 189 -5.10 -11.85 9.54
N GLY A 190 -3.79 -11.76 9.34
CA GLY A 190 -2.82 -11.42 10.39
C GLY A 190 -3.10 -10.05 10.99
N MET A 191 -3.39 -9.05 10.17
CA MET A 191 -3.79 -7.71 10.63
C MET A 191 -5.03 -7.73 11.54
N ARG A 192 -5.99 -8.63 11.29
CA ARG A 192 -7.16 -8.80 12.18
C ARG A 192 -6.80 -9.47 13.51
N LEU A 193 -5.75 -10.31 13.54
CA LEU A 193 -5.30 -11.02 14.74
C LEU A 193 -4.39 -10.16 15.64
N VAL A 194 -3.41 -9.47 15.05
CA VAL A 194 -2.37 -8.74 15.81
C VAL A 194 -2.53 -7.21 15.75
N GLY A 195 -3.52 -6.72 15.01
CA GLY A 195 -3.76 -5.30 14.80
C GLY A 195 -2.89 -4.68 13.71
N ALA A 196 -3.32 -3.52 13.19
CA ALA A 196 -2.66 -2.81 12.09
C ALA A 196 -1.25 -2.32 12.44
N ALA A 197 -1.01 -1.89 13.67
CA ALA A 197 0.31 -1.40 14.10
C ALA A 197 1.36 -2.51 14.05
N THR A 198 1.08 -3.67 14.65
CA THR A 198 1.97 -4.83 14.65
C THR A 198 2.20 -5.36 13.23
N ALA A 199 1.13 -5.47 12.43
CA ALA A 199 1.25 -5.88 11.03
C ALA A 199 2.15 -4.94 10.22
N SER A 200 2.04 -3.62 10.42
CA SER A 200 2.88 -2.62 9.75
C SER A 200 4.36 -2.77 10.12
N ILE A 201 4.68 -3.04 11.38
CA ILE A 201 6.06 -3.28 11.84
C ILE A 201 6.62 -4.52 11.16
N VAL A 202 5.86 -5.61 11.08
CA VAL A 202 6.29 -6.85 10.40
C VAL A 202 6.51 -6.59 8.90
N SER A 203 5.65 -5.81 8.25
CA SER A 203 5.84 -5.42 6.85
C SER A 203 7.10 -4.59 6.60
N CYS A 204 7.66 -3.93 7.60
CA CYS A 204 8.95 -3.24 7.46
C CYS A 204 10.14 -4.22 7.30
N ALA A 205 9.93 -5.53 7.49
CA ALA A 205 10.93 -6.56 7.18
C ALA A 205 11.03 -6.87 5.68
N GLU A 206 9.99 -6.55 4.89
CA GLU A 206 9.95 -6.78 3.45
C GLU A 206 11.17 -6.18 2.68
N PRO A 207 11.54 -4.89 2.83
CA PRO A 207 12.69 -4.34 2.11
C PRO A 207 14.00 -5.02 2.49
N VAL A 208 14.14 -5.43 3.76
CA VAL A 208 15.33 -6.16 4.25
C VAL A 208 15.39 -7.55 3.62
N ALA A 209 14.26 -8.27 3.60
CA ALA A 209 14.17 -9.58 2.95
C ALA A 209 14.47 -9.49 1.46
N THR A 210 13.94 -8.49 0.76
CA THR A 210 14.20 -8.29 -0.67
C THR A 210 15.68 -8.01 -0.95
N VAL A 211 16.36 -7.21 -0.12
CA VAL A 211 17.80 -6.98 -0.25
C VAL A 211 18.59 -8.27 0.00
N LEU A 212 18.29 -9.01 1.06
CA LEU A 212 18.99 -10.26 1.37
C LEU A 212 18.81 -11.31 0.25
N ILE A 213 17.59 -11.43 -0.26
CA ILE A 213 17.26 -12.31 -1.39
C ILE A 213 17.95 -11.83 -2.67
N GLY A 214 17.92 -10.53 -2.96
CA GLY A 214 18.58 -9.97 -4.14
C GLY A 214 20.08 -10.20 -4.15
N VAL A 215 20.76 -9.98 -3.02
CA VAL A 215 22.20 -10.22 -2.89
C VAL A 215 22.53 -11.71 -3.00
N SER A 216 21.74 -12.58 -2.35
CA SER A 216 22.04 -14.03 -2.29
C SER A 216 21.67 -14.82 -3.53
N LEU A 217 20.51 -14.53 -4.14
CA LEU A 217 19.95 -15.30 -5.27
C LEU A 217 20.17 -14.61 -6.62
N PHE A 218 20.12 -13.27 -6.66
CA PHE A 218 20.24 -12.50 -7.91
C PHE A 218 21.64 -11.91 -8.13
N GLY A 219 22.54 -12.07 -7.15
CA GLY A 219 23.91 -11.56 -7.24
C GLY A 219 24.00 -10.03 -7.18
N ASP A 220 22.98 -9.35 -6.64
CA ASP A 220 22.99 -7.89 -6.50
C ASP A 220 24.21 -7.46 -5.68
N ARG A 221 25.01 -6.55 -6.25
CA ARG A 221 26.20 -6.01 -5.59
C ARG A 221 25.87 -4.63 -5.03
N LEU A 222 25.55 -4.60 -3.74
CA LEU A 222 25.32 -3.35 -3.01
C LEU A 222 26.63 -2.86 -2.39
N GLY A 223 27.06 -1.67 -2.78
CA GLY A 223 28.18 -0.98 -2.14
C GLY A 223 27.84 -0.54 -0.71
N ALA A 224 28.85 -0.27 0.11
CA ALA A 224 28.66 0.16 1.50
C ALA A 224 27.76 1.41 1.62
N VAL A 225 27.92 2.38 0.72
CA VAL A 225 27.08 3.60 0.70
C VAL A 225 25.61 3.27 0.39
N GLN A 226 25.35 2.32 -0.50
CA GLN A 226 23.99 1.87 -0.82
C GLN A 226 23.35 1.13 0.35
N LEU A 227 24.11 0.33 1.10
CA LEU A 227 23.62 -0.35 2.31
C LEU A 227 23.26 0.65 3.42
N VAL A 228 24.10 1.66 3.65
CA VAL A 228 23.80 2.75 4.61
C VAL A 228 22.56 3.53 4.16
N GLY A 229 22.46 3.82 2.86
CA GLY A 229 21.30 4.49 2.28
C GLY A 229 20.02 3.67 2.43
N ALA A 230 20.07 2.38 2.12
CA ALA A 230 18.98 1.42 2.27
C ALA A 230 18.50 1.36 3.73
N PHE A 231 19.44 1.19 4.66
CA PHE A 231 19.14 1.18 6.09
C PHE A 231 18.47 2.48 6.55
N SER A 232 18.98 3.62 6.10
CA SER A 232 18.43 4.94 6.42
C SER A 232 16.98 5.09 5.93
N VAL A 233 16.69 4.65 4.69
CA VAL A 233 15.32 4.65 4.16
C VAL A 233 14.40 3.76 4.98
N VAL A 234 14.82 2.53 5.29
CA VAL A 234 14.01 1.60 6.10
C VAL A 234 13.72 2.18 7.49
N VAL A 235 14.72 2.71 8.18
CA VAL A 235 14.54 3.35 9.49
C VAL A 235 13.60 4.54 9.40
N ALA A 236 13.76 5.39 8.39
CA ALA A 236 12.89 6.53 8.19
C ALA A 236 11.43 6.11 7.95
N VAL A 237 11.19 5.07 7.15
CA VAL A 237 9.85 4.53 6.92
C VAL A 237 9.24 4.02 8.23
N VAL A 238 9.99 3.27 9.04
CA VAL A 238 9.53 2.82 10.36
C VAL A 238 9.17 4.00 11.26
N LEU A 239 9.99 5.05 11.28
CA LEU A 239 9.73 6.26 12.08
C LEU A 239 8.50 7.02 11.58
N LEU A 240 8.29 7.13 10.27
CA LEU A 240 7.12 7.79 9.68
C LEU A 240 5.82 6.99 9.93
N GLN A 241 5.90 5.65 9.94
CA GLN A 241 4.75 4.78 10.21
C GLN A 241 4.37 4.69 11.69
N ARG A 242 5.28 5.04 12.61
CA ARG A 242 4.93 5.19 14.03
C ARG A 242 3.98 6.38 14.18
N ARG A 243 2.69 6.09 14.39
CA ARG A 243 1.70 7.11 14.76
C ARG A 243 2.21 7.88 15.98
N SER A 244 2.29 9.20 15.87
CA SER A 244 2.39 10.04 17.06
C SER A 244 1.10 9.84 17.87
N PRO A 245 1.17 9.49 19.17
CA PRO A 245 0.02 9.36 20.04
C PRO A 245 -0.53 10.75 20.45
N SER A 246 -0.83 11.61 19.47
CA SER A 246 -1.30 12.97 19.73
C SER A 246 -2.52 13.25 18.87
N GLY A 247 -3.68 12.99 19.47
CA GLY A 247 -5.00 13.15 18.85
C GLY A 247 -6.12 12.33 19.49
N ALA A 248 -5.94 11.77 20.69
CA ALA A 248 -7.02 11.22 21.49
C ALA A 248 -7.49 12.25 22.52
N THR A 249 -8.08 13.37 22.08
CA THR A 249 -8.90 14.22 22.96
C THR A 249 -9.96 14.99 22.18
N GLY A 250 -11.24 14.74 22.52
CA GLY A 250 -12.44 15.44 22.05
C GLY A 250 -13.07 14.79 20.82
N THR A 251 -14.20 14.10 20.86
CA THR A 251 -15.38 14.23 21.73
C THR A 251 -16.13 12.89 21.73
N ALA A 252 -16.04 12.14 22.82
CA ALA A 252 -16.97 11.05 23.11
C ALA A 252 -17.47 11.24 24.54
N GLY A 253 -18.75 11.58 24.68
CA GLY A 253 -19.46 11.46 25.95
C GLY A 253 -20.15 12.73 26.47
N SER A 254 -21.21 13.18 25.80
CA SER A 254 -22.40 13.68 26.51
C SER A 254 -23.60 13.81 25.56
N SER A 255 -24.35 12.72 25.38
CA SER A 255 -25.82 12.77 25.28
C SER A 255 -26.39 11.36 25.28
N PRO A 256 -27.17 11.02 26.31
CA PRO A 256 -28.41 10.29 26.09
C PRO A 256 -29.58 11.25 26.32
N SER A 257 -30.29 11.52 25.25
CA SER A 257 -31.64 12.06 25.26
C SER A 257 -32.59 11.12 26.01
N ASN A 258 -33.10 11.55 27.17
CA ASN A 258 -34.36 11.02 27.70
C ASN A 258 -35.09 12.09 28.53
N GLN A 259 -35.69 13.07 27.85
CA GLN A 259 -36.78 13.86 28.42
C GLN A 259 -38.06 13.48 27.68
N ARG A 260 -38.76 12.45 28.19
CA ARG A 260 -40.18 12.23 27.90
C ARG A 260 -40.99 13.09 28.88
N GLY A 261 -41.65 14.13 28.33
CA GLY A 261 -43.03 14.55 28.62
C GLY A 261 -43.42 15.04 30.03
N PRO A 262 -44.18 16.15 30.15
CA PRO A 262 -44.70 16.65 31.42
C PRO A 262 -45.86 15.79 31.94
N THR A 263 -45.79 15.34 33.19
CA THR A 263 -46.92 14.75 33.92
C THR A 263 -47.89 15.85 34.37
N PRO A 264 -49.19 15.79 34.01
CA PRO A 264 -50.19 16.69 34.58
C PRO A 264 -50.61 16.24 35.98
N ARG A 265 -50.82 17.23 36.85
CA ARG A 265 -51.24 17.14 38.25
C ARG A 265 -52.77 17.20 38.35
N ARG A 266 -53.42 16.17 38.91
CA ARG A 266 -54.74 16.21 39.59
C ARG A 266 -54.97 14.84 40.26
N ALA A 267 -54.97 14.71 41.59
CA ALA A 267 -55.93 15.15 42.61
C ALA A 267 -56.93 14.03 43.00
N ALA A 268 -57.08 13.89 44.32
CA ALA A 268 -58.13 13.20 45.08
C ALA A 268 -58.08 11.67 45.17
N ARG A 269 -57.57 11.18 46.31
CA ARG A 269 -58.29 10.29 47.25
C ARG A 269 -57.48 10.17 48.54
N SER A 270 -57.98 10.78 49.62
CA SER A 270 -57.58 10.49 50.99
C SER A 270 -58.34 9.24 51.49
N PRO A 271 -57.71 8.35 52.28
CA PRO A 271 -58.41 7.30 52.98
C PRO A 271 -58.89 7.76 54.37
N GLU A 272 -60.18 7.50 54.62
CA GLU A 272 -60.86 7.14 55.88
C GLU A 272 -60.78 7.99 57.16
N LEU A 273 -61.97 8.06 57.80
CA LEU A 273 -62.35 8.47 59.17
C LEU A 273 -62.65 9.95 59.43
#